data_AF-A0A497FHY4-F1
#
_entry.id   AF-A0A497FHY4-F1
#
_cell.length_a   1.000
_cell.length_b   1.000
_cell.length_c   1.000
_cell.angle_alpha   90.00
_cell.angle_beta   90.00
_cell.angle_gamma   90.00
#
_symmetry.space_group_name_H-M   'P 1'
#
loop_
_entity.id
_entity.type
_entity.pdbx_description
1 polymer ?
#
loop_
_entity_poly.entity_id
_entity_poly.type
_entity_poly.pdbx_seq_one_letter_code
_entity_poly.pdbx_strand_id
1 'polypeptide(L)'
;MTAFDLHIYFLERLIISLAFLIPLIITWWLRNTRLKEKSGPLTYMLIGFSVGFLINIIGGLLGAYVYQLPLLPLHLHQEGLPAQAMAYKIFFYNTTFKVIYIASLFASLLLVEYGIYKLALSKG
;
A
#
# COMPACT_ATOMS: atom_id res chain seq x y z
N MET A 1 -1.84 15.77 22.27
CA MET A 1 -1.05 15.50 21.04
C MET A 1 -1.12 14.01 20.76
N THR A 2 -2.26 13.49 20.29
CA THR A 2 -2.42 12.02 20.06
C THR A 2 -3.13 11.74 18.74
N ALA A 3 -4.24 12.44 18.45
CA ALA A 3 -4.93 12.32 17.16
C ALA A 3 -4.08 12.83 15.98
N PHE A 4 -3.25 13.86 16.21
CA PHE A 4 -2.42 14.47 15.18
C PHE A 4 -1.43 13.48 14.55
N ASP A 5 -0.80 12.62 15.37
CA ASP A 5 0.19 11.64 14.88
C ASP A 5 -0.46 10.52 14.07
N LEU A 6 -1.67 10.10 14.45
CA LEU A 6 -2.47 9.14 13.67
C LEU A 6 -2.84 9.71 12.30
N HIS A 7 -3.26 10.98 12.26
CA HIS A 7 -3.62 11.66 11.03
C HIS A 7 -2.41 11.86 10.12
N ILE A 8 -1.25 12.27 10.65
CA ILE A 8 -0.02 12.38 9.86
C ILE A 8 0.37 11.04 9.25
N TYR A 9 0.38 9.97 10.06
CA TYR A 9 0.71 8.63 9.56
C TYR A 9 -0.25 8.19 8.45
N PHE A 10 -1.56 8.43 8.62
CA PHE A 10 -2.53 8.11 7.58
C PHE A 10 -2.34 8.98 6.32
N LEU A 11 -2.05 10.27 6.49
CA LEU A 11 -1.87 11.21 5.40
C LEU A 11 -0.65 10.86 4.55
N GLU A 12 0.45 10.41 5.17
CA GLU A 12 1.61 9.86 4.45
C GLU A 12 1.20 8.67 3.57
N ARG A 13 0.46 7.71 4.14
CA ARG A 13 -0.04 6.54 3.41
C ARG A 13 -1.01 6.92 2.29
N LEU A 14 -1.82 7.95 2.50
CA LEU A 14 -2.74 8.50 1.51
C LEU A 14 -1.99 9.13 0.33
N ILE A 15 -0.98 9.95 0.58
CA ILE A 15 -0.14 10.56 -0.47
C ILE A 15 0.51 9.46 -1.33
N ILE A 16 1.08 8.43 -0.69
CA ILE A 16 1.67 7.30 -1.42
C ILE A 16 0.61 6.58 -2.25
N SER A 17 -0.59 6.36 -1.71
CA SER A 17 -1.69 5.72 -2.44
C SER A 17 -2.11 6.52 -3.68
N LEU A 18 -2.15 7.86 -3.60
CA LEU A 18 -2.46 8.73 -4.74
C LEU A 18 -1.47 8.56 -5.91
N ALA A 19 -0.20 8.24 -5.63
CA ALA A 19 0.78 7.95 -6.67
C ALA A 19 0.44 6.70 -7.50
N PHE A 20 -0.31 5.75 -6.93
CA PHE A 20 -0.83 4.58 -7.65
C PHE A 20 -2.19 4.83 -8.30
N LEU A 21 -2.99 5.76 -7.76
CA LEU A 21 -4.33 6.06 -8.26
C LEU A 21 -4.31 6.69 -9.65
N ILE A 22 -3.42 7.65 -9.88
CA ILE A 22 -3.30 8.34 -11.18
C ILE A 22 -3.04 7.33 -12.32
N PRO A 23 -1.98 6.50 -12.27
CA PRO A 23 -1.74 5.50 -13.33
C PRO A 23 -2.81 4.42 -13.38
N LEU A 24 -3.46 4.07 -12.25
CA LEU A 24 -4.60 3.15 -12.24
C LEU A 24 -5.75 3.68 -13.12
N ILE A 25 -6.15 4.94 -12.93
CA ILE A 25 -7.22 5.59 -13.69
C ILE A 25 -6.86 5.66 -15.17
N ILE A 26 -5.63 6.07 -15.50
CA ILE A 26 -5.17 6.17 -16.89
C ILE A 26 -5.18 4.80 -17.57
N THR A 27 -4.66 3.76 -16.90
CA THR A 27 -4.62 2.39 -17.45
C THR A 27 -6.04 1.85 -17.64
N TRP A 28 -6.95 2.15 -16.72
CA TRP A 28 -8.35 1.74 -16.81
C TRP A 28 -9.04 2.38 -18.02
N TRP A 29 -8.85 3.69 -18.18
CA TRP A 29 -9.39 4.43 -19.29
C TRP A 29 -8.84 3.92 -20.63
N LEU A 30 -7.52 3.67 -20.72
CA LEU A 30 -6.88 3.10 -21.92
C LEU A 30 -7.45 1.73 -22.29
N ARG A 31 -7.64 0.84 -21.31
CA ARG A 31 -8.24 -0.48 -21.51
C ARG A 31 -9.66 -0.39 -22.06
N ASN A 32 -10.46 0.52 -21.53
CA ASN A 32 -11.88 0.62 -21.87
C ASN A 32 -12.14 1.37 -23.19
N THR A 33 -11.25 2.28 -23.60
CA THR A 33 -11.50 3.18 -24.74
C THR A 33 -10.64 2.87 -25.96
N ARG A 34 -9.32 2.74 -25.80
CA ARG A 34 -8.36 2.74 -26.93
C ARG A 34 -7.74 1.38 -27.23
N LEU A 35 -7.60 0.52 -26.23
CA LEU A 35 -6.77 -0.69 -26.33
C LEU A 35 -7.53 -1.94 -25.86
N LYS A 36 -8.80 -2.08 -26.26
CA LYS A 36 -9.64 -3.24 -25.90
C LYS A 36 -9.01 -4.58 -26.34
N GLU A 37 -8.35 -4.60 -27.49
CA GLU A 37 -7.64 -5.77 -28.02
C GLU A 37 -6.37 -6.13 -27.22
N LYS A 38 -5.81 -5.15 -26.47
CA LYS A 38 -4.67 -5.34 -25.56
C LYS A 38 -5.10 -5.39 -24.09
N SER A 39 -6.32 -5.85 -23.85
CA SER A 39 -6.93 -5.92 -22.51
C SER A 39 -6.14 -6.80 -21.54
N GLY A 40 -5.49 -7.87 -22.02
CA GLY A 40 -4.66 -8.75 -21.18
C GLY A 40 -3.50 -8.01 -20.49
N PRO A 41 -2.53 -7.44 -21.25
CA PRO A 41 -1.45 -6.63 -20.69
C PRO A 41 -1.92 -5.51 -19.74
N LEU A 42 -2.97 -4.78 -20.14
CA LEU A 42 -3.54 -3.69 -19.33
C LEU A 42 -4.19 -4.19 -18.04
N THR A 43 -4.68 -5.44 -18.00
CA THR A 43 -5.23 -6.04 -16.78
C THR A 43 -4.13 -6.28 -15.75
N TYR A 44 -2.93 -6.74 -16.15
CA TYR A 44 -1.81 -6.89 -15.21
C TYR A 44 -1.38 -5.54 -14.61
N MET A 45 -1.25 -4.51 -15.44
CA MET A 45 -0.98 -3.15 -14.97
C MET A 45 -2.06 -2.65 -14.01
N LEU A 46 -3.35 -2.86 -14.34
CA LEU A 46 -4.46 -2.49 -13.47
C LEU A 46 -4.40 -3.19 -12.12
N ILE A 47 -4.15 -4.50 -12.10
CA ILE A 47 -4.05 -5.26 -10.85
C ILE A 47 -2.84 -4.74 -10.05
N GLY A 48 -1.68 -4.54 -10.69
CA GLY A 48 -0.49 -4.01 -10.04
C GLY A 48 -0.73 -2.66 -9.38
N PHE A 49 -1.28 -1.68 -10.11
CA PHE A 49 -1.62 -0.38 -9.54
C PHE A 49 -2.71 -0.49 -8.46
N SER A 50 -3.69 -1.39 -8.62
CA SER A 50 -4.73 -1.62 -7.61
C SER A 50 -4.15 -2.15 -6.30
N VAL A 51 -3.22 -3.10 -6.37
CA VAL A 51 -2.51 -3.65 -5.20
C VAL A 51 -1.75 -2.54 -4.48
N GLY A 52 -0.99 -1.73 -5.22
CA GLY A 52 -0.25 -0.59 -4.66
C GLY A 52 -1.17 0.45 -4.01
N PHE A 53 -2.31 0.78 -4.65
CA PHE A 53 -3.30 1.71 -4.14
C PHE A 53 -3.99 1.18 -2.87
N LEU A 54 -4.59 -0.01 -2.95
CA LEU A 54 -5.43 -0.58 -1.90
C LEU A 54 -4.64 -0.92 -0.66
N ILE A 55 -3.43 -1.48 -0.79
CA ILE A 55 -2.65 -1.86 0.39
C ILE A 55 -2.16 -0.63 1.14
N ASN A 56 -1.86 0.47 0.46
CA ASN A 56 -1.53 1.72 1.16
C ASN A 56 -2.74 2.33 1.87
N ILE A 57 -3.93 2.29 1.26
CA ILE A 57 -5.18 2.78 1.90
C ILE A 57 -5.52 1.91 3.11
N ILE A 58 -5.64 0.59 2.91
CA ILE A 58 -6.06 -0.35 3.95
C ILE A 58 -4.99 -0.43 5.04
N GLY A 59 -3.72 -0.54 4.67
CA GLY A 59 -2.60 -0.55 5.63
C GLY A 59 -2.47 0.76 6.40
N GLY A 60 -2.75 1.90 5.76
CA GLY A 60 -2.81 3.19 6.43
C GLY A 60 -3.96 3.28 7.43
N LEU A 61 -5.17 2.85 7.04
CA LEU A 61 -6.34 2.82 7.92
C LEU A 61 -6.13 1.89 9.12
N LEU A 62 -5.68 0.65 8.86
CA LEU A 62 -5.41 -0.32 9.91
C LEU A 62 -4.31 0.18 10.85
N GLY A 63 -3.19 0.65 10.29
CA GLY A 63 -2.07 1.15 11.08
C GLY A 63 -2.40 2.38 11.92
N ALA A 64 -3.18 3.32 11.38
CA ALA A 64 -3.55 4.55 12.08
C ALA A 64 -4.68 4.33 13.10
N TYR A 65 -5.77 3.66 12.73
CA TYR A 65 -7.00 3.72 13.52
C TYR A 65 -7.34 2.41 14.24
N VAL A 66 -6.88 1.27 13.73
CA VAL A 66 -7.13 -0.05 14.36
C VAL A 66 -6.00 -0.42 15.32
N TYR A 67 -4.77 -0.46 14.81
CA TYR A 67 -3.58 -0.81 15.61
C TYR A 67 -2.91 0.40 16.25
N GLN A 68 -3.26 1.61 15.78
CA GLN A 68 -2.78 2.88 16.31
C GLN A 68 -1.25 2.88 16.49
N LEU A 69 -0.51 2.43 15.48
CA LEU A 69 0.95 2.23 15.53
C LEU A 69 1.71 3.43 16.11
N PRO A 70 1.39 4.70 15.78
CA PRO A 70 2.07 5.85 16.38
C PRO A 70 1.84 6.00 17.89
N LEU A 71 0.68 5.55 18.39
CA LEU A 71 0.29 5.62 19.80
C LEU A 71 0.49 4.31 20.56
N LEU A 72 0.81 3.22 19.86
CA LEU A 72 1.01 1.90 20.45
C LEU A 72 2.03 1.93 21.62
N PRO A 73 3.18 2.64 21.55
CA PRO A 73 4.08 2.74 22.70
C PRO A 73 3.43 3.37 23.93
N LEU A 74 2.57 4.38 23.73
CA LEU A 74 1.92 5.12 24.81
C LEU A 74 0.83 4.26 25.48
N HIS A 75 0.05 3.52 24.70
CA HIS A 75 -0.95 2.59 25.22
C HIS A 75 -0.32 1.43 26.00
N LEU A 76 0.74 0.82 25.46
CA LEU A 76 1.42 -0.28 26.14
C LEU A 76 2.09 0.18 27.45
N HIS A 77 2.56 1.44 27.49
CA HIS A 77 3.10 2.03 28.71
C HIS A 77 2.00 2.24 29.77
N GLN A 78 0.82 2.71 29.37
CA GLN A 78 -0.35 2.86 30.26
C GLN A 78 -0.87 1.52 30.79
N GLU A 79 -0.74 0.44 30.02
CA GLU A 79 -1.06 -0.93 30.45
C GLU A 79 -0.06 -1.49 31.48
N GLY A 80 1.01 -0.76 31.82
CA GLY A 80 2.01 -1.19 32.81
C GLY A 80 2.88 -2.35 32.34
N LEU A 81 2.98 -2.58 31.02
CA LEU A 81 3.78 -3.67 30.49
C LEU A 81 5.28 -3.48 30.73
N PRO A 82 6.04 -4.57 30.96
CA PRO A 82 7.50 -4.49 31.05
C PRO A 82 8.13 -3.93 29.77
N ALA A 83 9.17 -3.09 29.90
CA ALA A 83 9.83 -2.43 28.77
C ALA A 83 10.25 -3.40 27.65
N GLN A 84 10.75 -4.59 28.01
CA GLN A 84 11.14 -5.62 27.05
C GLN A 84 9.94 -6.18 26.24
N ALA A 85 8.80 -6.38 26.90
CA ALA A 85 7.58 -6.87 26.24
C ALA A 85 6.97 -5.80 25.33
N MET A 86 7.02 -4.52 25.74
CA MET A 86 6.59 -3.39 24.90
C MET A 86 7.44 -3.29 23.63
N ALA A 87 8.76 -3.32 23.77
CA ALA A 87 9.70 -3.24 22.65
C ALA A 87 9.45 -4.37 21.63
N TYR A 88 9.24 -5.60 22.11
CA TYR A 88 8.92 -6.73 21.26
C TYR A 88 7.61 -6.53 20.47
N LYS A 89 6.52 -6.12 21.15
CA LYS A 89 5.23 -5.86 20.48
C LYS A 89 5.35 -4.74 19.44
N ILE A 90 5.94 -3.61 19.81
CA ILE A 90 6.13 -2.46 18.90
C ILE A 90 6.96 -2.86 17.68
N PHE A 91 8.05 -3.58 17.89
CA PHE A 91 8.90 -4.08 16.81
C PHE A 91 8.14 -5.03 15.88
N PHE A 92 7.38 -5.96 16.45
CA PHE A 92 6.62 -6.95 15.68
C PHE A 92 5.57 -6.28 14.78
N TYR A 93 4.76 -5.37 15.32
CA TYR A 93 3.77 -4.65 14.53
C TYR A 93 4.40 -3.77 13.45
N ASN A 94 5.40 -2.96 13.80
CA ASN A 94 6.08 -2.11 12.81
C ASN A 94 6.75 -2.92 11.70
N THR A 95 7.41 -4.03 12.05
CA THR A 95 8.04 -4.93 11.08
C THR A 95 6.99 -5.56 10.17
N THR A 96 5.90 -6.07 10.73
CA THR A 96 4.82 -6.70 9.96
C THR A 96 4.22 -5.72 8.95
N PHE A 97 3.86 -4.51 9.38
CA PHE A 97 3.34 -3.48 8.48
C PHE A 97 4.35 -3.07 7.40
N LYS A 98 5.62 -2.97 7.75
CA LYS A 98 6.68 -2.64 6.79
C LYS A 98 6.91 -3.76 5.77
N VAL A 99 6.93 -5.01 6.21
CA VAL A 99 7.07 -6.19 5.33
C VAL A 99 5.89 -6.28 4.38
N ILE A 100 4.66 -6.16 4.87
CA ILE A 100 3.45 -6.15 4.04
C ILE A 100 3.54 -5.03 3.00
N TYR A 101 3.92 -3.82 3.41
CA TYR A 101 4.09 -2.69 2.51
C TYR A 101 5.12 -2.98 1.41
N ILE A 102 6.32 -3.45 1.76
CA ILE A 102 7.40 -3.73 0.81
C ILE A 102 7.01 -4.86 -0.15
N ALA A 103 6.48 -5.98 0.37
CA ALA A 103 6.06 -7.11 -0.45
C ALA A 103 4.98 -6.71 -1.46
N SER A 104 4.06 -5.84 -1.02
CA SER A 104 2.98 -5.32 -1.86
C SER A 104 3.48 -4.38 -2.95
N LEU A 105 4.46 -3.54 -2.61
CA LEU A 105 5.11 -2.66 -3.58
C LEU A 105 5.86 -3.49 -4.63
N PHE A 106 6.56 -4.53 -4.21
CA PHE A 106 7.23 -5.45 -5.13
C PHE A 106 6.25 -6.17 -6.05
N ALA A 107 5.17 -6.73 -5.50
CA ALA A 107 4.11 -7.36 -6.29
C ALA A 107 3.45 -6.39 -7.28
N SER A 108 3.19 -5.15 -6.84
CA SER A 108 2.66 -4.08 -7.68
C SER A 108 3.58 -3.79 -8.86
N LEU A 109 4.87 -3.56 -8.60
CA LEU A 109 5.87 -3.28 -9.63
C LEU A 109 6.03 -4.44 -10.62
N LEU A 110 6.14 -5.67 -10.13
CA LEU A 110 6.26 -6.85 -11.00
C LEU A 110 5.06 -7.01 -11.92
N LEU A 111 3.84 -6.81 -11.42
CA LEU A 111 2.62 -6.89 -12.23
C LEU A 111 2.57 -5.78 -13.29
N VAL A 112 2.96 -4.57 -12.93
CA VAL A 112 3.04 -3.45 -13.87
C VAL A 112 4.08 -3.71 -14.94
N GLU A 113 5.30 -4.11 -14.55
CA GLU A 113 6.40 -4.42 -15.45
C GLU A 113 6.04 -5.57 -16.40
N TYR A 114 5.45 -6.65 -15.88
CA TYR A 114 4.97 -7.76 -16.70
C TYR A 114 3.88 -7.33 -17.69
N GLY A 115 2.97 -6.46 -17.25
CA GLY A 115 1.96 -5.87 -18.13
C GLY A 115 2.59 -5.02 -19.23
N ILE A 116 3.60 -4.20 -18.94
CA ILE A 116 4.34 -3.40 -19.93
C ILE A 116 5.08 -4.31 -20.91
N TYR A 117 5.79 -5.33 -20.41
CA TYR A 117 6.51 -6.32 -21.23
C TYR A 117 5.56 -7.00 -22.22
N LYS A 118 4.42 -7.49 -21.74
CA LYS A 118 3.42 -8.14 -22.60
C LYS A 118 2.79 -7.16 -23.61
N LEU A 119 2.62 -5.89 -23.24
CA LEU A 119 2.12 -4.85 -24.13
C LEU A 119 3.12 -4.55 -25.26
N ALA A 120 4.40 -4.52 -24.95
CA ALA A 120 5.48 -4.29 -25.91
C ALA A 120 5.61 -5.48 -26.88
N LEU A 121 5.54 -6.71 -26.38
CA LEU A 121 5.58 -7.92 -27.21
C LEU A 121 4.38 -8.00 -28.18
N SER A 122 3.21 -7.52 -27.76
CA SER A 122 2.00 -7.44 -28.59
C SER A 122 2.07 -6.34 -29.70
N LYS A 123 3.17 -5.60 -29.81
CA LYS A 123 3.40 -4.64 -30.92
C LYS A 123 4.27 -5.21 -32.05
N GLY A 124 4.83 -6.42 -31.90
CA GLY A 124 5.42 -7.20 -33.00
C GLY A 124 4.38 -8.13 -33.61
#